data_AF-Q39S01-F1
#
_entry.id   AF-Q39S01-F1
#
_cell.length_a   1.000
_cell.length_b   1.000
_cell.length_c   1.000
_cell.angle_alpha   90.00
_cell.angle_beta   90.00
_cell.angle_gamma   90.00
#
_symmetry.space_group_name_H-M   'P 1'
#
loop_
_entity.id
_entity.type
_entity.pdbx_description
1 polymer ?
#
loop_
_entity_poly.entity_id
_entity_poly.type
_entity_poly.pdbx_seq_one_letter_code
_entity_poly.pdbx_strand_id
1 'polypeptide(L)'
;MLEIVILGIIIWAVWYYMKETRLERQKQKFEKFSQECASREEDRRDGKVTEIQRANMNELASYVKPLLYKFQRDIPPRFFDDLENLVQSYVDEVKAQKLYSLYNVLLNSNVKNVYENLNKFRR
;
A
#
# COMPACT_ATOMS: atom_id res chain seq x y z
N MET A 1 -5.58 -32.79 -28.99
CA MET A 1 -6.00 -32.42 -27.61
C MET A 1 -4.84 -31.92 -26.74
N LEU A 2 -3.63 -32.48 -26.82
CA LEU A 2 -2.46 -32.05 -26.02
C LEU A 2 -1.99 -30.61 -26.33
N GLU A 3 -2.04 -30.18 -27.60
CA GLU A 3 -1.59 -28.85 -28.03
C GLU A 3 -2.42 -27.69 -27.44
N ILE A 4 -3.72 -27.92 -27.21
CA ILE A 4 -4.63 -26.91 -26.62
C ILE A 4 -4.32 -26.69 -25.14
N VAL A 5 -3.92 -27.76 -24.42
CA VAL A 5 -3.54 -27.68 -23.01
C VAL A 5 -2.24 -26.89 -22.84
N ILE A 6 -1.26 -27.11 -23.72
CA ILE A 6 0.02 -26.39 -23.71
C ILE A 6 -0.19 -24.90 -23.99
N LEU A 7 -1.01 -24.56 -24.99
CA LEU A 7 -1.35 -23.16 -25.30
C LEU A 7 -2.08 -22.49 -24.13
N GLY A 8 -3.00 -23.19 -23.46
CA GLY A 8 -3.68 -22.68 -22.27
C GLY A 8 -2.73 -22.37 -21.11
N ILE A 9 -1.75 -23.24 -20.85
CA ILE A 9 -0.74 -23.04 -19.80
C ILE A 9 0.17 -21.85 -20.15
N ILE A 10 0.60 -21.71 -21.41
CA ILE A 10 1.45 -20.61 -21.85
C ILE A 10 0.71 -19.28 -21.73
N ILE A 11 -0.55 -19.20 -22.18
CA ILE A 11 -1.36 -17.97 -22.06
C ILE A 11 -1.56 -17.59 -20.59
N TRP A 12 -1.82 -18.57 -19.72
CA TRP A 12 -1.98 -18.33 -18.29
C TRP A 12 -0.67 -17.85 -17.64
N ALA A 13 0.46 -18.47 -17.97
CA ALA A 13 1.79 -18.06 -17.50
C ALA A 13 2.13 -16.65 -17.97
N VAL A 14 1.88 -16.32 -19.23
CA VAL A 14 2.12 -14.99 -19.80
C VAL A 14 1.24 -13.92 -19.13
N TRP A 15 -0.04 -14.22 -18.89
CA TRP A 15 -0.94 -13.33 -18.15
C TRP A 15 -0.50 -13.15 -16.69
N TYR A 16 -0.04 -14.22 -16.04
CA TYR A 16 0.46 -14.18 -14.68
C TYR A 16 1.71 -13.28 -14.59
N TYR A 17 2.70 -13.49 -15.48
CA TYR A 17 3.91 -12.68 -15.56
C TYR A 17 3.63 -11.20 -15.86
N MET A 18 2.70 -10.89 -16.78
CA MET A 18 2.31 -9.52 -17.09
C MET A 18 1.62 -8.82 -15.91
N LYS A 19 0.82 -9.56 -15.13
CA LYS A 19 0.16 -9.04 -13.93
C LYS A 19 1.18 -8.77 -12.82
N GLU A 20 2.14 -9.67 -12.64
CA GLU A 20 3.22 -9.56 -11.65
C GLU A 20 4.10 -8.34 -11.94
N THR A 21 4.53 -8.17 -13.20
CA THR A 21 5.32 -6.99 -13.61
C THR A 21 4.59 -5.66 -13.45
N ARG A 22 3.26 -5.62 -13.62
CA ARG A 22 2.47 -4.39 -13.42
C ARG A 22 2.37 -4.02 -11.94
N LEU A 23 2.21 -5.02 -11.06
CA LEU A 23 2.20 -4.85 -9.61
C LEU A 23 3.59 -4.46 -9.09
N GLU A 24 4.66 -5.08 -9.61
CA GLU A 24 6.03 -4.73 -9.26
C GLU A 24 6.38 -3.30 -9.67
N ARG A 25 5.95 -2.86 -10.87
CA ARG A 25 6.16 -1.46 -11.30
C ARG A 25 5.45 -0.46 -10.40
N GLN A 26 4.20 -0.74 -9.99
CA GLN A 26 3.49 0.10 -9.02
C GLN A 26 4.20 0.13 -7.68
N LYS A 27 4.64 -1.05 -7.18
CA LYS A 27 5.37 -1.16 -5.93
C LYS A 27 6.70 -0.38 -5.97
N GLN A 28 7.47 -0.50 -7.05
CA GLN A 28 8.72 0.24 -7.23
C GLN A 28 8.48 1.75 -7.33
N LYS A 29 7.43 2.19 -8.04
CA LYS A 29 7.09 3.62 -8.11
C LYS A 29 6.72 4.17 -6.74
N PHE A 30 5.92 3.43 -5.99
CA PHE A 30 5.48 3.79 -4.65
C PHE A 30 6.63 3.76 -3.63
N GLU A 31 7.54 2.81 -3.75
CA GLU A 31 8.76 2.72 -2.93
C GLU A 31 9.71 3.89 -3.18
N LYS A 32 10.00 4.21 -4.45
CA LYS A 32 10.80 5.39 -4.80
C LYS A 32 10.18 6.67 -4.26
N PHE A 33 8.86 6.83 -4.42
CA PHE A 33 8.16 8.02 -3.93
C PHE A 33 8.10 8.08 -2.40
N SER A 34 7.95 6.93 -1.73
CA SER A 34 8.04 6.84 -0.27
C SER A 34 9.44 7.17 0.24
N GLN A 35 10.50 6.73 -0.44
CA GLN A 35 11.87 7.07 -0.08
C GLN A 35 12.16 8.56 -0.30
N GLU A 36 11.64 9.13 -1.38
CA GLU A 36 11.74 10.57 -1.63
C GLU A 36 11.00 11.38 -0.55
N CYS A 37 9.81 10.95 -0.15
CA CYS A 37 9.09 11.56 0.98
C CYS A 37 9.84 11.36 2.31
N ALA A 38 10.41 10.18 2.56
CA ALA A 38 11.17 9.90 3.78
C ALA A 38 12.45 10.74 3.89
N SER A 39 13.16 10.98 2.77
CA SER A 39 14.32 11.87 2.76
C SER A 39 13.96 13.32 3.14
N ARG A 40 12.73 13.75 2.83
CA ARG A 40 12.17 15.06 3.21
C ARG A 40 11.49 15.04 4.58
N GLU A 41 11.21 13.86 5.13
CA GLU A 41 10.67 13.65 6.48
C GLU A 41 11.75 14.01 7.52
N GLU A 42 13.03 13.84 7.16
CA GLU A 42 14.19 14.21 7.98
C GLU A 42 14.38 15.74 8.11
N ASP A 43 14.00 16.50 7.07
CA ASP A 43 13.96 17.97 7.06
C ASP A 43 12.90 18.55 8.03
N ARG A 44 11.97 17.71 8.52
CA ARG A 44 10.95 18.12 9.51
C ARG A 44 11.57 18.46 10.88
N ARG A 45 12.87 18.20 11.12
CA ARG A 45 13.57 18.74 12.30
C ARG A 45 13.50 20.26 12.40
N ASP A 46 13.25 20.97 11.30
CA ASP A 46 13.06 22.44 11.27
C ASP A 46 11.60 22.90 11.48
N GLY A 47 10.70 22.00 11.86
CA GLY A 47 9.46 22.37 12.57
C GLY A 47 8.25 22.82 11.72
N LYS A 48 8.31 22.81 10.39
CA LYS A 48 7.14 23.08 9.54
C LYS A 48 6.89 21.99 8.50
N VAL A 49 5.69 21.40 8.53
CA VAL A 49 5.18 20.58 7.44
C VAL A 49 4.81 21.49 6.30
N THR A 50 5.44 21.31 5.16
CA THR A 50 5.11 22.06 3.94
C THR A 50 3.82 21.53 3.33
N GLU A 51 3.06 22.41 2.69
CA GLU A 51 1.85 22.04 1.94
C GLU A 51 2.15 20.98 0.86
N ILE A 52 3.37 21.01 0.31
CA ILE A 52 3.91 20.03 -0.64
C ILE A 52 4.08 18.64 0.02
N GLN A 53 4.63 18.55 1.22
CA GLN A 53 4.76 17.27 1.94
C GLN A 53 3.37 16.66 2.20
N ARG A 54 2.40 17.48 2.60
CA ARG A 54 1.01 17.03 2.80
C ARG A 54 0.36 16.58 1.49
N ALA A 55 0.59 17.29 0.38
CA ALA A 55 0.11 16.88 -0.93
C ALA A 55 0.72 15.52 -1.36
N ASN A 56 2.02 15.34 -1.19
CA ASN A 56 2.71 14.07 -1.49
C ASN A 56 2.20 12.92 -0.61
N MET A 57 1.94 13.16 0.67
CA MET A 57 1.37 12.15 1.57
C MET A 57 -0.08 11.81 1.22
N ASN A 58 -0.89 12.79 0.80
CA ASN A 58 -2.23 12.55 0.28
C ASN A 58 -2.19 11.72 -1.02
N GLU A 59 -1.22 12.00 -1.89
CA GLU A 59 -1.00 11.18 -3.08
C GLU A 59 -0.62 9.74 -2.70
N LEU A 60 0.29 9.55 -1.73
CA LEU A 60 0.62 8.22 -1.23
C LEU A 60 -0.62 7.50 -0.64
N ALA A 61 -1.42 8.21 0.15
CA ALA A 61 -2.65 7.66 0.71
C ALA A 61 -3.68 7.28 -0.36
N SER A 62 -3.68 7.96 -1.52
CA SER A 62 -4.55 7.62 -2.65
C SER A 62 -4.27 6.23 -3.24
N TYR A 63 -3.07 5.67 -3.04
CA TYR A 63 -2.75 4.29 -3.42
C TYR A 63 -3.16 3.27 -2.34
N VAL A 64 -3.19 3.69 -1.07
CA VAL A 64 -3.57 2.84 0.07
C VAL A 64 -5.08 2.71 0.22
N LYS A 65 -5.82 3.82 0.07
CA LYS A 65 -7.28 3.85 0.25
C LYS A 65 -8.00 2.81 -0.63
N PRO A 66 -7.75 2.68 -1.95
CA PRO A 66 -8.42 1.69 -2.79
C PRO A 66 -8.19 0.24 -2.33
N LEU A 67 -7.00 -0.06 -1.82
CA LEU A 67 -6.70 -1.37 -1.24
C LEU A 67 -7.49 -1.58 0.05
N LEU A 68 -7.59 -0.55 0.90
CA LEU A 68 -8.40 -0.57 2.11
C LEU A 68 -9.88 -0.86 1.78
N TYR A 69 -10.46 -0.10 0.86
CA TYR A 69 -11.86 -0.23 0.43
C TYR A 69 -12.14 -1.60 -0.19
N LYS A 70 -11.14 -2.23 -0.83
CA LYS A 70 -11.27 -3.61 -1.31
C LYS A 70 -11.54 -4.61 -0.17
N PHE A 71 -10.97 -4.38 1.01
CA PHE A 71 -11.16 -5.23 2.19
C PHE A 71 -12.32 -4.80 3.09
N GLN A 72 -13.01 -3.69 2.79
CA GLN A 72 -14.10 -3.15 3.61
C GLN A 72 -15.22 -4.17 3.88
N ARG A 73 -15.50 -5.05 2.91
CA ARG A 73 -16.53 -6.09 3.03
C ARG A 73 -16.09 -7.28 3.87
N ASP A 74 -14.79 -7.51 3.97
CA ASP A 74 -14.21 -8.70 4.60
C ASP A 74 -13.70 -8.41 6.02
N ILE A 75 -13.62 -7.13 6.40
CA ILE A 75 -13.14 -6.67 7.71
C ILE A 75 -14.33 -6.06 8.48
N PRO A 76 -14.53 -6.41 9.76
CA PRO A 76 -15.49 -5.73 10.62
C PRO A 76 -15.41 -4.20 10.59
N PRO A 77 -16.55 -3.46 10.59
CA PRO A 77 -16.59 -2.01 10.37
C PRO A 77 -15.66 -1.21 11.30
N ARG A 78 -15.64 -1.54 12.60
CA ARG A 78 -14.75 -0.87 13.57
C ARG A 78 -13.27 -0.95 13.20
N PHE A 79 -12.84 -2.04 12.58
CA PHE A 79 -11.45 -2.23 12.16
C PHE A 79 -11.14 -1.46 10.88
N PHE A 80 -12.12 -1.29 9.99
CA PHE A 80 -11.99 -0.43 8.83
C PHE A 80 -11.81 1.03 9.26
N ASP A 81 -12.63 1.51 10.20
CA ASP A 81 -12.53 2.85 10.76
C ASP A 81 -11.16 3.09 11.43
N ASP A 82 -10.68 2.11 12.22
CA ASP A 82 -9.35 2.17 12.85
C ASP A 82 -8.22 2.28 11.81
N LEU A 83 -8.31 1.52 10.72
CA LEU A 83 -7.35 1.54 9.63
C LEU A 83 -7.37 2.87 8.86
N GLU A 84 -8.55 3.41 8.60
CA GLU A 84 -8.72 4.70 7.92
C GLU A 84 -8.15 5.84 8.78
N ASN A 85 -8.41 5.82 10.09
CA ASN A 85 -7.81 6.74 11.06
C ASN A 85 -6.29 6.59 11.11
N LEU A 86 -5.75 5.37 11.03
CA LEU A 86 -4.32 5.10 11.01
C LEU A 86 -3.66 5.68 9.75
N VAL A 87 -4.29 5.51 8.58
CA VAL A 87 -3.86 6.11 7.32
C VAL A 87 -3.81 7.63 7.45
N GLN A 88 -4.86 8.24 8.02
CA GLN A 88 -4.94 9.67 8.19
C GLN A 88 -3.87 10.21 9.17
N SER A 89 -3.66 9.53 10.30
CA SER A 89 -2.57 9.84 11.24
C SER A 89 -1.19 9.76 10.55
N TYR A 90 -0.95 8.75 9.72
CA TYR A 90 0.31 8.65 8.98
C TYR A 90 0.49 9.78 7.96
N VAL A 91 -0.59 10.23 7.32
CA VAL A 91 -0.55 11.40 6.42
C VAL A 91 -0.24 12.68 7.17
N ASP A 92 -0.92 12.94 8.29
CA ASP A 92 -0.73 14.16 9.08
C ASP A 92 0.65 14.21 9.78
N GLU A 93 1.13 13.05 10.21
CA GLU A 93 2.47 12.89 10.78
C GLU A 93 3.57 12.79 9.71
N VAL A 94 3.21 12.78 8.42
CA VAL A 94 4.14 12.65 7.28
C VAL A 94 4.96 11.35 7.34
N LYS A 95 4.40 10.29 7.93
CA LYS A 95 5.05 8.98 8.14
C LYS A 95 5.03 8.11 6.89
N ALA A 96 5.80 8.50 5.87
CA ALA A 96 5.82 7.84 4.57
C ALA A 96 6.20 6.35 4.67
N GLN A 97 7.21 6.01 5.48
CA GLN A 97 7.62 4.60 5.69
C GLN A 97 6.54 3.74 6.36
N LYS A 98 5.78 4.30 7.31
CA LYS A 98 4.68 3.56 7.97
C LYS A 98 3.52 3.35 7.00
N LEU A 99 3.20 4.36 6.20
CA LEU A 99 2.21 4.28 5.14
C LEU A 99 2.63 3.26 4.06
N TYR A 100 3.92 3.20 3.72
CA TYR A 100 4.48 2.20 2.80
C TYR A 100 4.39 0.77 3.34
N SER A 101 4.71 0.60 4.62
CA SER A 101 4.59 -0.69 5.30
C SER A 101 3.13 -1.16 5.30
N LEU A 102 2.18 -0.25 5.58
CA LEU A 102 0.75 -0.55 5.51
C LEU A 102 0.29 -0.92 4.10
N TYR A 103 0.74 -0.18 3.08
CA TYR A 103 0.49 -0.51 1.67
C TYR A 103 0.96 -1.93 1.33
N ASN A 104 2.19 -2.28 1.70
CA ASN A 104 2.74 -3.61 1.42
C ASN A 104 1.98 -4.72 2.15
N VAL A 105 1.54 -4.47 3.38
CA VAL A 105 0.69 -5.42 4.11
C VAL A 105 -0.63 -5.58 3.38
N LEU A 106 -1.33 -4.51 3.01
CA LEU A 106 -2.61 -4.60 2.28
C LEU A 106 -2.45 -5.21 0.87
N LEU A 107 -1.32 -4.99 0.20
CA LEU A 107 -1.07 -5.52 -1.14
C LEU A 107 -0.80 -7.03 -1.13
N ASN A 108 -0.07 -7.54 -0.15
CA ASN A 108 0.41 -8.93 -0.10
C ASN A 108 -0.35 -9.81 0.90
N SER A 109 -1.23 -9.24 1.74
CA SER A 109 -1.96 -9.98 2.76
C SER A 109 -3.36 -10.36 2.31
N ASN A 110 -3.76 -11.58 2.65
CA ASN A 110 -5.18 -11.90 2.81
C ASN A 110 -5.73 -11.23 4.08
N VAL A 111 -7.05 -11.03 4.15
CA VAL A 111 -7.78 -10.39 5.27
C VAL A 111 -7.27 -10.83 6.66
N LYS A 112 -7.00 -12.13 6.83
CA LYS A 112 -6.49 -12.72 8.08
C LYS A 112 -5.08 -12.20 8.48
N ASN A 113 -4.20 -11.98 7.51
CA ASN A 113 -2.86 -11.42 7.74
C ASN A 113 -2.88 -9.92 7.98
N VAL A 114 -3.87 -9.20 7.45
CA VAL A 114 -4.07 -7.77 7.75
C VAL A 114 -4.39 -7.61 9.24
N TYR A 115 -5.25 -8.47 9.79
CA TYR A 115 -5.58 -8.51 11.22
C TYR A 115 -4.36 -8.77 12.13
N GLU A 116 -3.56 -9.80 11.84
CA GLU A 116 -2.40 -10.14 12.68
C GLU A 116 -1.30 -9.08 12.64
N ASN A 117 -1.07 -8.46 11.47
CA ASN A 117 -0.05 -7.41 11.34
C ASN A 117 -0.51 -6.07 11.91
N LEU A 118 -1.80 -5.79 12.03
CA LEU A 118 -2.31 -4.55 12.63
C LEU A 118 -1.99 -4.39 14.10
N ASN A 119 -1.98 -5.49 14.87
CA ASN A 119 -1.51 -5.47 16.25
C ASN A 119 -0.04 -5.04 16.36
N LYS A 120 0.76 -5.20 15.30
CA LYS A 120 2.14 -4.70 15.25
C LYS A 120 2.23 -3.22 14.89
N PHE A 121 1.26 -2.66 14.15
CA PHE A 121 1.22 -1.23 13.83
C PHE A 121 0.64 -0.37 14.96
N ARG A 122 -0.16 -0.97 15.86
CA ARG A 122 -0.75 -0.31 17.03
C ARG A 122 0.21 -0.23 18.24
N ARG A 123 1.23 -1.09 18.31
CA ARG A 123 2.31 -1.03 19.32
C ARG A 123 3.43 -0.11 18.87
#